data_AF-A0A9D2T405-F1
#
_entry.id   AF-A0A9D2T405-F1
#
_cell.length_a   1.000
_cell.length_b   1.000
_cell.length_c   1.000
_cell.angle_alpha   90.00
_cell.angle_beta   90.00
_cell.angle_gamma   90.00
#
_symmetry.space_group_name_H-M   'P 1'
#
loop_
_entity.id
_entity.type
_entity.pdbx_description
1 polymer ?
#
loop_
_entity_poly.entity_id
_entity_poly.type
_entity_poly.pdbx_seq_one_letter_code
_entity_poly.pdbx_strand_id
1 'polypeptide(L)'
;MTEEMLRLLAAQRREKKDLLLCIDRAWGACARQARQARRRLHRLEGVLALTTEEIKLQPGASAPPAEGPRPGETPLEALNRRLAAAQQEIRQYETKLFACERTILALKKENAELSALCAKARELGFAPADDEARGPFWPDGEGPARDPNLPSVLEEPLPPTLPQDAADAAGKPGGEPDTPDKPAWLDAPMELLNQPGPRKPPRRKSGPLDEMTSEVLGQLEDLMQKEHIPLGQSALLNGKKGR
;
A
#
# COMPACT_ATOMS: atom_id res chain seq x y z
N MET A 1 3.56 -58.70 25.95
CA MET A 1 2.98 -57.43 25.48
C MET A 1 1.48 -57.64 25.35
N THR A 2 0.66 -56.95 26.15
CA THR A 2 -0.81 -57.13 26.18
C THR A 2 -1.47 -56.52 24.93
N GLU A 3 -2.61 -57.08 24.49
CA GLU A 3 -3.35 -56.56 23.33
C GLU A 3 -3.72 -55.07 23.48
N GLU A 4 -4.01 -54.65 24.70
CA GLU A 4 -4.31 -53.25 25.02
C GLU A 4 -3.15 -52.32 24.69
N MET A 5 -1.92 -52.73 24.99
CA MET A 5 -0.73 -51.95 24.71
C MET A 5 -0.46 -51.87 23.18
N LEU A 6 -0.80 -52.91 22.41
CA LEU A 6 -0.77 -52.83 20.94
C LEU A 6 -1.84 -51.88 20.39
N ARG A 7 -3.05 -51.86 20.98
CA ARG A 7 -4.12 -50.90 20.62
C ARG A 7 -3.69 -49.46 20.91
N LEU A 8 -3.06 -49.20 22.05
CA LEU A 8 -2.54 -47.88 22.42
C LEU A 8 -1.45 -47.41 21.45
N LEU A 9 -0.50 -48.28 21.09
CA LEU A 9 0.54 -47.95 20.11
C LEU A 9 -0.04 -47.68 18.72
N ALA A 10 -1.09 -48.40 18.31
CA ALA A 10 -1.77 -48.15 17.05
C ALA A 10 -2.54 -46.81 17.05
N ALA A 11 -3.18 -46.45 18.17
CA ALA A 11 -3.83 -45.15 18.35
C ALA A 11 -2.82 -44.01 18.28
N GLN A 12 -1.71 -44.10 19.03
CA GLN A 12 -0.63 -43.09 18.96
C GLN A 12 -0.03 -42.94 17.57
N ARG A 13 0.11 -44.03 16.81
CA ARG A 13 0.57 -43.96 15.42
C ARG A 13 -0.42 -43.25 14.49
N ARG A 14 -1.73 -43.39 14.74
CA ARG A 14 -2.77 -42.67 13.97
C ARG A 14 -2.76 -41.20 14.31
N GLU A 15 -2.78 -40.86 15.60
CA GLU A 15 -2.67 -39.48 16.08
C GLU A 15 -1.42 -38.78 15.54
N LYS A 16 -0.25 -39.44 15.56
CA LYS A 16 0.97 -38.90 14.96
C LYS A 16 0.80 -38.61 13.47
N LYS A 17 0.16 -39.51 12.70
CA LYS A 17 -0.11 -39.30 11.27
C LYS A 17 -1.07 -38.15 11.04
N ASP A 18 -2.12 -38.05 11.84
CA ASP A 18 -3.11 -36.98 11.76
C ASP A 18 -2.51 -35.62 12.09
N LEU A 19 -1.61 -35.56 13.09
CA LEU A 19 -0.84 -34.37 13.42
C LEU A 19 0.08 -33.95 12.27
N LEU A 20 0.80 -34.87 11.65
CA LEU A 20 1.65 -34.56 10.49
C LEU A 20 0.82 -34.00 9.32
N LEU A 21 -0.33 -34.61 9.02
CA LEU A 21 -1.25 -34.09 8.00
C LEU A 21 -1.82 -32.71 8.36
N CYS A 22 -2.08 -32.45 9.64
CA CYS A 22 -2.51 -31.13 10.11
C CYS A 22 -1.41 -30.08 9.90
N ILE A 23 -0.16 -30.42 10.23
CA ILE A 23 1.01 -29.59 10.00
C ILE A 23 1.14 -29.30 8.49
N ASP A 24 1.16 -30.31 7.63
CA ASP A 24 1.29 -30.12 6.18
C ASP A 24 0.20 -29.20 5.60
N ARG A 25 -1.05 -29.34 6.08
CA ARG A 25 -2.16 -28.45 5.70
C ARG A 25 -1.94 -27.01 6.16
N ALA A 26 -1.50 -26.81 7.40
CA ALA A 26 -1.20 -25.50 7.97
C ALA A 26 -0.04 -24.83 7.20
N TRP A 27 1.04 -25.55 6.95
CA TRP A 27 2.17 -25.09 6.13
C TRP A 27 1.73 -24.71 4.71
N GLY A 28 0.90 -25.54 4.08
CA GLY A 28 0.33 -25.22 2.77
C GLY A 28 -0.53 -23.96 2.79
N ALA A 29 -1.29 -23.72 3.86
CA ALA A 29 -2.09 -22.49 4.02
C ALA A 29 -1.19 -21.26 4.19
N CYS A 30 -0.18 -21.33 5.05
CA CYS A 30 0.80 -20.26 5.24
C CYS A 30 1.55 -19.94 3.93
N ALA A 31 1.99 -20.95 3.18
CA ALA A 31 2.66 -20.75 1.89
C ALA A 31 1.74 -20.05 0.86
N ARG A 32 0.45 -20.41 0.80
CA ARG A 32 -0.52 -19.73 -0.06
C ARG A 32 -0.71 -18.26 0.33
N GLN A 33 -0.82 -17.99 1.62
CA GLN A 33 -0.94 -16.62 2.15
C GLN A 33 0.31 -15.80 1.82
N ALA A 34 1.51 -16.36 2.00
CA ALA A 34 2.77 -15.71 1.64
C ALA A 34 2.84 -15.36 0.14
N ARG A 35 2.46 -16.29 -0.75
CA ARG A 35 2.38 -16.02 -2.20
C ARG A 35 1.35 -14.93 -2.53
N GLN A 36 0.21 -14.91 -1.84
CA GLN A 36 -0.80 -13.87 -2.02
C GLN A 36 -0.31 -12.49 -1.53
N ALA A 37 0.37 -12.46 -0.38
CA ALA A 37 0.97 -11.25 0.16
C ALA A 37 2.02 -10.68 -0.79
N ARG A 38 2.92 -11.51 -1.33
CA ARG A 38 3.91 -11.10 -2.35
C ARG A 38 3.26 -10.49 -3.59
N ARG A 39 2.22 -11.13 -4.15
CA ARG A 39 1.46 -10.57 -5.27
C ARG A 39 0.75 -9.26 -4.93
N ARG A 40 0.42 -9.01 -3.65
CA ARG A 40 -0.13 -7.73 -3.21
C ARG A 40 0.98 -6.68 -3.10
N LEU A 41 2.13 -7.04 -2.52
CA LEU A 41 3.30 -6.16 -2.44
C LEU A 41 3.75 -5.70 -3.82
N HIS A 42 3.97 -6.62 -4.78
CA HIS A 42 4.34 -6.23 -6.14
C HIS A 42 3.30 -5.35 -6.84
N ARG A 43 2.00 -5.54 -6.55
CA ARG A 43 0.96 -4.65 -7.05
C ARG A 43 1.05 -3.26 -6.45
N LEU A 44 1.29 -3.17 -5.13
CA LEU A 44 1.46 -1.89 -4.45
C LEU A 44 2.75 -1.19 -4.91
N GLU A 45 3.85 -1.91 -5.04
CA GLU A 45 5.12 -1.41 -5.59
C GLU A 45 4.92 -0.88 -7.01
N GLY A 46 4.17 -1.59 -7.86
CA GLY A 46 3.83 -1.12 -9.21
C GLY A 46 2.98 0.15 -9.19
N VAL A 47 1.95 0.22 -8.34
CA VAL A 47 1.14 1.44 -8.18
C VAL A 47 1.98 2.60 -7.66
N LEU A 48 2.83 2.36 -6.65
CA LEU A 48 3.73 3.37 -6.11
C LEU A 48 4.69 3.87 -7.18
N ALA A 49 5.32 2.98 -7.96
CA ALA A 49 6.19 3.35 -9.06
C ALA A 49 5.48 4.23 -10.10
N LEU A 50 4.27 3.83 -10.53
CA LEU A 50 3.47 4.62 -11.45
C LEU A 50 3.13 6.00 -10.87
N THR A 51 2.67 6.08 -9.63
CA THR A 51 2.39 7.37 -8.99
C THR A 51 3.63 8.23 -8.83
N THR A 52 4.80 7.64 -8.54
CA THR A 52 6.05 8.40 -8.46
C THR A 52 6.50 8.93 -9.81
N GLU A 53 6.33 8.16 -10.90
CA GLU A 53 6.60 8.63 -12.26
C GLU A 53 5.60 9.70 -12.70
N GLU A 54 4.31 9.55 -12.37
CA GLU A 54 3.29 10.59 -12.59
C GLU A 54 3.63 11.89 -11.86
N ILE A 55 4.09 11.83 -10.61
CA ILE A 55 4.53 13.00 -9.83
C ILE A 55 5.78 13.63 -10.45
N LYS A 56 6.74 12.84 -10.96
CA LYS A 56 7.94 13.36 -11.65
C LYS A 56 7.58 14.07 -12.95
N LEU A 57 6.65 13.50 -13.73
CA LEU A 57 6.25 14.04 -15.03
C LEU A 57 5.26 15.21 -14.90
N GLN A 58 4.43 15.22 -13.86
CA GLN A 58 3.44 16.28 -13.59
C GLN A 58 3.41 16.69 -12.11
N PRO A 59 4.41 17.47 -11.64
CA PRO A 59 4.48 17.91 -10.25
C PRO A 59 3.24 18.72 -9.81
N GLY A 60 2.56 19.38 -10.76
CA GLY A 60 1.38 20.21 -10.50
C GLY A 60 0.02 19.49 -10.59
N ALA A 61 -0.03 18.24 -11.06
CA ALA A 61 -1.30 17.51 -11.23
C ALA A 61 -1.85 16.93 -9.91
N SER A 62 -0.99 16.79 -8.90
CA SER A 62 -1.40 16.38 -7.55
C SER A 62 -1.90 17.53 -6.69
N ALA A 63 -1.72 18.79 -7.13
CA ALA A 63 -2.31 19.95 -6.49
C ALA A 63 -3.83 19.95 -6.72
N PRO A 64 -4.65 20.33 -5.72
CA PRO A 64 -6.08 20.47 -5.93
C PRO A 64 -6.36 21.43 -7.09
N PRO A 65 -7.47 21.24 -7.82
CA PRO A 65 -7.82 22.11 -8.95
C PRO A 65 -7.79 23.56 -8.46
N ALA A 66 -6.86 24.34 -9.03
CA ALA A 66 -6.67 25.72 -8.62
C ALA A 66 -7.99 26.47 -8.76
N GLU A 67 -8.55 26.95 -7.64
CA GLU A 67 -9.70 27.83 -7.70
C GLU A 67 -9.37 28.99 -8.64
N GLY A 68 -10.24 29.19 -9.64
CA GLY A 68 -10.10 30.28 -10.58
C GLY A 68 -10.15 31.64 -9.87
N PRO A 69 -9.64 32.72 -10.49
CA PRO A 69 -9.75 34.06 -9.91
C PRO A 69 -11.21 34.38 -9.59
N ARG A 70 -11.48 34.88 -8.37
CA ARG A 70 -12.85 35.30 -8.04
C ARG A 70 -13.22 36.54 -8.88
N PRO A 71 -14.51 36.73 -9.20
CA PRO A 71 -14.93 37.92 -9.93
C PRO A 71 -14.58 39.20 -9.14
N GLY A 72 -13.83 40.11 -9.76
CA GLY A 72 -13.38 41.37 -9.16
C GLY A 72 -12.01 41.31 -8.45
N GLU A 73 -11.37 40.14 -8.42
CA GLU A 73 -10.08 39.94 -7.77
C GLU A 73 -8.91 40.33 -8.68
N THR A 74 -7.94 41.08 -8.15
CA THR A 74 -6.75 41.43 -8.93
C THR A 74 -5.85 40.20 -9.14
N PRO A 75 -5.04 40.16 -10.21
CA PRO A 75 -4.10 39.05 -10.44
C PRO A 75 -3.14 38.81 -9.26
N LEU A 76 -2.73 39.86 -8.56
CA LEU A 76 -1.85 39.78 -7.40
C LEU A 76 -2.55 39.15 -6.18
N GLU A 77 -3.80 39.52 -5.90
CA GLU A 77 -4.60 38.93 -4.82
C GLU A 77 -4.87 37.44 -5.07
N ALA A 78 -5.15 37.06 -6.32
CA ALA A 78 -5.31 35.66 -6.72
C ALA A 78 -4.02 34.85 -6.51
N LEU A 79 -2.85 35.41 -6.86
CA LEU A 79 -1.56 34.76 -6.63
C LEU A 79 -1.23 34.64 -5.13
N ASN A 80 -1.48 35.68 -4.34
CA ASN A 80 -1.27 35.65 -2.89
C ASN A 80 -2.16 34.60 -2.20
N ARG A 81 -3.42 34.45 -2.63
CA ARG A 81 -4.30 33.37 -2.12
C ARG A 81 -3.74 31.99 -2.45
N ARG A 82 -3.29 31.78 -3.69
CA ARG A 82 -2.69 30.49 -4.11
C ARG A 82 -1.43 30.16 -3.32
N LEU A 83 -0.58 31.16 -3.08
CA LEU A 83 0.62 31.02 -2.26
C LEU A 83 0.26 30.68 -0.81
N ALA A 84 -0.73 31.35 -0.23
CA ALA A 84 -1.20 31.06 1.13
C ALA A 84 -1.80 29.64 1.25
N ALA A 85 -2.56 29.19 0.24
CA ALA A 85 -3.10 27.83 0.17
C ALA A 85 -1.98 26.79 0.08
N ALA A 86 -0.99 26.99 -0.79
CA ALA A 86 0.16 26.10 -0.91
C ALA A 86 0.99 26.06 0.40
N GLN A 87 1.19 27.19 1.07
CA GLN A 87 1.85 27.23 2.38
C GLN A 87 1.08 26.48 3.46
N GLN A 88 -0.26 26.57 3.45
CA GLN A 88 -1.10 25.79 4.37
C GLN A 88 -0.98 24.29 4.08
N GLU A 89 -0.96 23.88 2.82
CA GLU A 89 -0.75 22.48 2.43
C GLU A 89 0.61 21.95 2.88
N ILE A 90 1.69 22.71 2.71
CA ILE A 90 3.03 22.36 3.20
C ILE A 90 2.97 22.08 4.71
N ARG A 91 2.37 22.98 5.50
CA ARG A 91 2.22 22.79 6.95
C ARG A 91 1.38 21.56 7.32
N GLN A 92 0.36 21.24 6.54
CA GLN A 92 -0.43 20.03 6.73
C GLN A 92 0.41 18.76 6.47
N TYR A 93 1.22 18.76 5.41
CA TYR A 93 2.11 17.64 5.10
C TYR A 93 3.22 17.49 6.14
N GLU A 94 3.83 18.58 6.60
CA GLU A 94 4.80 18.57 7.71
C GLU A 94 4.22 17.94 8.96
N THR A 95 2.99 18.33 9.34
CA THR A 95 2.31 17.76 10.52
C THR A 95 2.05 16.26 10.36
N LYS A 96 1.63 15.84 9.16
CA LYS A 96 1.40 14.42 8.85
C LYS A 96 2.72 13.63 8.86
N LEU A 97 3.78 14.19 8.29
CA LEU A 97 5.11 13.58 8.25
C LEU A 97 5.64 13.36 9.67
N PHE A 98 5.55 14.38 10.52
CA PHE A 98 5.95 14.28 11.93
C PHE A 98 5.16 13.19 12.68
N ALA A 99 3.85 13.09 12.45
CA ALA A 99 3.05 12.02 13.02
C ALA A 99 3.52 10.64 12.54
N CYS A 100 3.76 10.48 11.23
CA CYS A 100 4.29 9.25 10.65
C CYS A 100 5.66 8.87 11.24
N GLU A 101 6.60 9.80 11.31
CA GLU A 101 7.92 9.59 11.91
C GLU A 101 7.81 9.10 13.35
N ARG A 102 6.92 9.70 14.14
CA ARG A 102 6.67 9.28 15.51
C ARG A 102 6.10 7.85 15.59
N THR A 103 5.19 7.49 14.68
CA THR A 103 4.67 6.11 14.61
C THR A 103 5.74 5.11 14.19
N ILE A 104 6.62 5.46 13.25
CA ILE A 104 7.73 4.61 12.82
C ILE A 104 8.67 4.36 14.00
N LEU A 105 8.99 5.39 14.78
CA LEU A 105 9.83 5.23 15.97
C LEU A 105 9.16 4.36 17.05
N ALA A 106 7.85 4.48 17.25
CA ALA A 106 7.12 3.61 18.17
C ALA A 106 7.17 2.14 17.72
N LEU A 107 6.90 1.88 16.44
CA LEU A 107 6.98 0.52 15.87
C LEU A 107 8.40 -0.07 15.95
N LYS A 108 9.44 0.76 15.77
CA LYS A 108 10.83 0.33 15.95
C LYS A 108 11.11 -0.11 17.39
N LYS A 109 10.58 0.62 18.38
CA LYS A 109 10.70 0.24 19.80
C LYS A 109 9.96 -1.07 20.10
N GLU A 110 8.71 -1.18 19.67
CA GLU A 110 7.93 -2.42 19.82
C GLU A 110 8.64 -3.61 19.17
N ASN A 111 9.23 -3.42 17.98
CA ASN A 111 9.98 -4.48 17.30
C ASN A 111 11.27 -4.86 18.05
N ALA A 112 11.96 -3.90 18.67
CA ALA A 112 13.12 -4.18 19.52
C ALA A 112 12.73 -4.96 20.78
N GLU A 113 11.61 -4.61 21.43
CA GLU A 113 11.06 -5.34 22.57
C GLU A 113 10.67 -6.77 22.21
N LEU A 114 9.97 -6.95 21.08
CA LEU A 114 9.62 -8.27 20.56
C LEU A 114 10.87 -9.10 20.25
N SER A 115 11.89 -8.48 19.65
CA SER A 115 13.17 -9.15 19.38
C SER A 115 13.89 -9.58 20.66
N ALA A 116 13.85 -8.76 21.72
CA ALA A 116 14.40 -9.12 23.04
C ALA A 116 13.62 -10.26 23.70
N LEU A 117 12.28 -10.27 23.60
CA LEU A 117 11.45 -11.38 24.08
C LEU A 117 11.74 -12.67 23.30
N CYS A 118 11.92 -12.57 21.98
CA CYS A 118 12.34 -13.70 21.14
C CYS A 118 13.72 -14.23 21.56
N ALA A 119 14.70 -13.36 21.80
CA ALA A 119 16.02 -13.76 22.29
C ALA A 119 15.92 -14.49 23.64
N LYS A 120 15.14 -13.96 24.59
CA LYS A 120 14.88 -14.61 25.88
C LYS A 120 14.18 -15.96 25.73
N ALA A 121 13.24 -16.08 24.80
CA ALA A 121 12.58 -17.35 24.51
C ALA A 121 13.56 -18.39 23.93
N ARG A 122 14.55 -17.96 23.16
CA ARG A 122 15.65 -18.82 22.67
C ARG A 122 16.56 -19.29 23.80
N GLU A 123 16.95 -18.40 24.72
CA GLU A 123 17.76 -18.77 25.90
C GLU A 123 17.07 -19.82 26.77
N LEU A 124 15.74 -19.73 26.89
CA LEU A 124 14.92 -20.69 27.62
C LEU A 124 14.59 -21.97 26.83
N GLY A 125 15.08 -22.10 25.60
CA GLY A 125 14.86 -23.27 24.74
C GLY A 125 13.45 -23.39 24.15
N PHE A 126 12.62 -22.33 24.24
CA PHE A 126 11.28 -22.29 23.65
C PHE A 126 11.28 -21.93 22.16
N ALA A 127 12.38 -21.40 21.64
CA ALA A 127 12.53 -21.04 20.24
C ALA A 127 13.82 -21.68 19.67
N PRO A 128 13.77 -22.19 18.43
CA PRO A 128 14.96 -22.79 17.80
C PRO A 128 16.09 -21.77 17.69
N ALA A 129 17.32 -22.23 17.96
CA ALA A 129 18.53 -21.46 17.68
C ALA A 129 18.71 -21.39 16.16
N ASP A 130 18.90 -20.18 15.65
CA ASP A 130 19.24 -19.86 14.26
C ASP A 130 18.12 -19.98 13.20
N ASP A 131 17.23 -18.98 13.20
CA ASP A 131 16.51 -18.54 11.99
C ASP A 131 16.93 -17.11 11.56
N GLU A 132 18.04 -16.57 12.09
CA GLU A 132 18.50 -15.20 11.82
C GLU A 132 19.54 -15.12 10.68
N ALA A 133 20.27 -16.20 10.39
CA ALA A 133 21.14 -16.29 9.21
C ALA A 133 20.44 -16.88 7.98
N ARG A 134 19.35 -17.62 8.21
CA ARG A 134 18.49 -18.14 7.16
C ARG A 134 17.41 -17.10 6.94
N GLY A 135 17.65 -16.16 6.01
CA GLY A 135 16.54 -15.40 5.41
C GLY A 135 15.38 -16.36 5.12
N PRO A 136 14.11 -15.91 5.19
CA PRO A 136 12.95 -16.76 5.43
C PRO A 136 13.09 -18.09 4.70
N PHE A 137 13.13 -19.24 5.39
CA PHE A 137 13.43 -20.51 4.74
C PHE A 137 12.52 -20.73 3.53
N TRP A 138 13.10 -20.58 2.32
CA TRP A 138 12.42 -20.78 1.05
C TRP A 138 12.70 -22.22 0.61
N PRO A 139 11.69 -23.10 0.59
CA PRO A 139 11.87 -24.50 0.18
C PRO A 139 12.37 -24.65 -1.26
N ASP A 140 12.22 -23.60 -2.08
CA ASP A 140 12.61 -23.59 -3.49
C ASP A 140 13.97 -22.91 -3.75
N GLY A 141 14.71 -22.46 -2.71
CA GLY A 141 16.02 -21.81 -2.86
C GLY A 141 16.00 -20.38 -3.45
N GLU A 142 14.88 -19.94 -3.99
CA GLU A 142 14.66 -18.59 -4.52
C GLU A 142 14.22 -17.61 -3.41
N GLY A 143 15.13 -17.35 -2.49
CA GLY A 143 15.06 -16.12 -1.69
C GLY A 143 15.55 -14.92 -2.49
N PRO A 144 15.14 -13.69 -2.15
CA PRO A 144 15.86 -12.53 -2.66
C PRO A 144 17.35 -12.73 -2.31
N ALA A 145 18.22 -12.69 -3.32
CA ALA A 145 19.66 -12.75 -3.11
C ALA A 145 20.02 -11.69 -2.06
N ARG A 146 20.76 -12.09 -1.03
CA ARG A 146 21.23 -11.17 0.00
C ARG A 146 22.11 -10.15 -0.70
N ASP A 147 21.67 -8.90 -0.75
CA ASP A 147 22.49 -7.82 -1.30
C ASP A 147 23.74 -7.70 -0.42
N PRO A 148 24.95 -7.95 -0.95
CA PRO A 148 26.19 -7.89 -0.17
C PRO A 148 26.50 -6.46 0.33
N ASN A 149 25.78 -5.45 -0.17
CA ASN A 149 25.93 -4.06 0.23
C ASN A 149 24.95 -3.58 1.31
N LEU A 150 24.07 -4.44 1.84
CA LEU A 150 23.26 -4.09 3.01
C LEU A 150 24.14 -4.16 4.27
N PRO A 151 24.47 -3.02 4.91
CA PRO A 151 25.20 -3.06 6.17
C PRO A 151 24.36 -3.85 7.19
N SER A 152 24.98 -4.87 7.80
CA SER A 152 24.50 -5.43 9.06
C SER A 152 24.23 -4.26 10.00
N VAL A 153 23.04 -4.24 10.59
CA VAL A 153 22.62 -3.29 11.62
C VAL A 153 23.76 -3.12 12.62
N LEU A 154 24.52 -2.05 12.45
CA LEU A 154 25.50 -1.57 13.39
C LEU A 154 24.97 -0.21 13.83
N GLU A 155 24.79 -0.08 15.14
CA GLU A 155 24.46 1.14 15.83
C GLU A 155 25.24 2.32 15.26
N GLU A 156 24.53 3.26 14.63
CA GLU A 156 25.13 4.52 14.21
C GLU A 156 24.80 5.57 15.28
N PRO A 157 25.81 6.11 16.01
CA PRO A 157 25.57 7.16 16.98
C PRO A 157 25.29 8.48 16.23
N LEU A 158 24.28 9.20 16.71
CA LEU A 158 23.90 10.56 16.29
C LEU A 158 25.11 11.48 16.02
N PRO A 159 25.14 12.27 14.92
CA PRO A 159 26.22 13.23 14.72
C PRO A 159 25.89 14.59 15.37
N PRO A 160 26.88 15.29 15.96
CA PRO A 160 26.78 16.72 16.21
C PRO A 160 27.45 17.53 15.09
N THR A 161 26.75 18.58 14.66
CA THR A 161 27.24 19.89 14.14
C THR A 161 28.11 19.96 12.87
N LEU A 162 27.57 20.69 11.87
CA LEU A 162 28.29 21.33 10.75
C LEU A 162 29.35 22.33 11.24
N PRO A 163 30.42 22.59 10.45
CA PRO A 163 30.44 23.84 9.68
C PRO A 163 31.00 23.76 8.25
N GLN A 164 30.79 24.87 7.54
CA GLN A 164 30.95 25.17 6.11
C GLN A 164 32.41 25.40 5.63
N ASP A 165 32.52 25.49 4.30
CA ASP A 165 33.53 26.17 3.46
C ASP A 165 34.80 25.41 3.03
N ALA A 166 34.88 25.10 1.73
CA ALA A 166 35.90 25.66 0.84
C ALA A 166 35.66 25.21 -0.62
N ALA A 167 35.83 26.16 -1.53
CA ALA A 167 35.58 26.09 -2.96
C ALA A 167 36.76 25.53 -3.77
N ASP A 168 36.44 25.27 -5.05
CA ASP A 168 37.30 25.29 -6.23
C ASP A 168 38.41 24.23 -6.42
N ALA A 169 38.22 23.37 -7.43
CA ALA A 169 39.19 23.22 -8.52
C ALA A 169 38.59 22.44 -9.70
N ALA A 170 38.54 23.11 -10.86
CA ALA A 170 38.24 22.52 -12.16
C ALA A 170 39.42 21.66 -12.68
N GLY A 171 39.12 20.58 -13.41
CA GLY A 171 40.10 19.83 -14.20
C GLY A 171 39.62 18.45 -14.66
N LYS A 172 39.09 18.35 -15.89
CA LYS A 172 38.91 17.12 -16.69
C LYS A 172 40.18 16.87 -17.56
N PRO A 173 40.32 15.76 -18.32
CA PRO A 173 39.57 14.48 -18.34
C PRO A 173 40.51 13.23 -18.39
N GLY A 174 39.94 12.03 -18.23
CA GLY A 174 40.60 10.81 -18.70
C GLY A 174 40.18 9.56 -17.93
N GLY A 175 39.49 8.65 -18.62
CA GLY A 175 39.18 7.32 -18.12
C GLY A 175 37.71 6.96 -18.30
N GLU A 176 37.37 6.47 -19.48
CA GLU A 176 36.21 5.62 -19.68
C GLU A 176 36.50 4.26 -19.03
N PRO A 177 35.60 3.74 -18.19
CA PRO A 177 35.22 2.34 -18.39
C PRO A 177 33.71 2.14 -18.30
N ASP A 178 33.21 1.44 -19.32
CA ASP A 178 32.17 0.41 -19.31
C ASP A 178 30.88 0.72 -18.54
N THR A 179 29.89 1.15 -19.31
CA THR A 179 28.47 0.99 -18.98
C THR A 179 28.16 -0.48 -18.66
N PRO A 180 27.67 -0.83 -17.45
CA PRO A 180 27.12 -2.15 -17.22
C PRO A 180 25.77 -2.28 -17.94
N ASP A 181 25.63 -3.39 -18.65
CA ASP A 181 24.51 -3.76 -19.52
C ASP A 181 23.13 -3.44 -18.94
N LYS A 182 22.33 -2.76 -19.76
CA LYS A 182 20.89 -2.61 -19.55
C LYS A 182 20.27 -4.03 -19.65
N PRO A 183 19.62 -4.56 -18.61
CA PRO A 183 19.14 -5.93 -18.63
C PRO A 183 18.01 -6.09 -19.67
N ALA A 184 18.11 -7.17 -20.47
CA ALA A 184 17.31 -7.48 -21.66
C ALA A 184 15.78 -7.62 -21.47
N TRP A 185 15.25 -7.43 -20.25
CA TRP A 185 13.79 -7.37 -20.02
C TRP A 185 13.17 -6.04 -20.45
N LEU A 186 13.99 -5.01 -20.70
CA LEU A 186 13.55 -3.72 -21.25
C LEU A 186 13.14 -3.80 -22.74
N ASP A 187 13.53 -4.86 -23.46
CA ASP A 187 13.21 -5.06 -24.88
C ASP A 187 12.19 -6.18 -25.12
N ALA A 188 11.51 -6.67 -24.07
CA ALA A 188 10.37 -7.56 -24.28
C ALA A 188 9.28 -6.78 -25.03
N PRO A 189 8.88 -7.18 -26.27
CA PRO A 189 7.83 -6.51 -26.98
C PRO A 189 6.57 -6.61 -26.12
N MET A 190 6.10 -5.45 -25.68
CA MET A 190 4.83 -5.28 -25.01
C MET A 190 3.76 -5.89 -25.93
N GLU A 191 3.32 -7.13 -25.66
CA GLU A 191 2.06 -7.60 -26.22
C GLU A 191 1.03 -6.58 -25.74
N LEU A 192 0.59 -5.77 -26.69
CA LEU A 192 -0.52 -4.83 -26.57
C LEU A 192 -1.70 -5.63 -26.02
N LEU A 193 -1.83 -5.62 -24.69
CA LEU A 193 -3.07 -5.88 -24.01
C LEU A 193 -4.04 -4.85 -24.59
N ASN A 194 -4.83 -5.32 -25.56
CA ASN A 194 -5.93 -4.59 -26.17
C ASN A 194 -6.63 -3.80 -25.06
N GLN A 195 -6.51 -2.48 -25.13
CA GLN A 195 -7.20 -1.58 -24.22
C GLN A 195 -8.67 -2.00 -24.21
N PRO A 196 -9.25 -2.42 -23.07
CA PRO A 196 -10.68 -2.65 -23.04
C PRO A 196 -11.33 -1.28 -23.26
N GLY A 197 -12.01 -1.12 -24.40
CA GLY A 197 -12.78 0.08 -24.72
C GLY A 197 -13.80 0.41 -23.62
N PRO A 198 -14.42 1.60 -23.68
CA PRO A 198 -15.22 2.16 -22.58
C PRO A 198 -16.31 1.18 -22.14
N ARG A 199 -16.09 0.49 -21.01
CA ARG A 199 -17.06 -0.40 -20.40
C ARG A 199 -18.21 0.45 -19.86
N LYS A 200 -19.40 0.31 -20.44
CA LYS A 200 -20.63 0.88 -19.86
C LYS A 200 -20.74 0.39 -18.41
N PRO A 201 -20.99 1.28 -17.43
CA PRO A 201 -21.12 0.84 -16.05
C PRO A 201 -22.26 -0.18 -15.93
N PRO A 202 -22.10 -1.23 -15.10
CA PRO A 202 -23.17 -2.19 -14.88
C PRO A 202 -24.39 -1.44 -14.36
N ARG A 203 -25.57 -1.70 -14.94
CA ARG A 203 -26.83 -1.13 -14.45
C ARG A 203 -26.96 -1.47 -12.96
N ARG A 204 -26.91 -0.44 -12.10
CA ARG A 204 -27.14 -0.60 -10.66
C ARG A 204 -28.55 -1.16 -10.51
N LYS A 205 -28.69 -2.33 -9.90
CA LYS A 205 -29.98 -2.83 -9.45
C LYS A 205 -30.36 -1.96 -8.25
N SER A 206 -31.58 -1.40 -8.27
CA SER A 206 -32.15 -0.61 -7.17
C SER A 206 -31.89 -1.33 -5.85
N GLY A 207 -31.15 -0.70 -4.95
CA GLY A 207 -30.91 -1.24 -3.61
C GLY A 207 -32.04 -0.85 -2.65
N PRO A 208 -32.10 -1.45 -1.45
CA PRO A 208 -33.11 -1.09 -0.45
C PRO A 208 -33.10 0.40 -0.07
N LEU A 209 -31.91 1.03 -0.13
CA LEU A 209 -31.75 2.47 0.06
C LEU A 209 -32.38 3.30 -1.06
N ASP A 210 -32.36 2.81 -2.31
CA ASP A 210 -32.96 3.50 -3.47
C ASP A 210 -34.50 3.44 -3.44
N GLU A 211 -35.04 2.37 -2.83
CA GLU A 211 -36.47 2.23 -2.58
C GLU A 211 -36.92 3.20 -1.49
N MET A 212 -36.20 3.27 -0.37
CA MET A 212 -36.48 4.22 0.70
C MET A 212 -36.35 5.68 0.21
N THR A 213 -35.35 6.01 -0.61
CA THR A 213 -35.21 7.37 -1.15
C THR A 213 -36.36 7.70 -2.10
N SER A 214 -36.78 6.75 -2.94
CA SER A 214 -37.95 6.94 -3.81
C SER A 214 -39.23 7.14 -3.00
N GLU A 215 -39.39 6.42 -1.89
CA GLU A 215 -40.57 6.51 -1.02
C GLU A 215 -40.61 7.85 -0.26
N VAL A 216 -39.49 8.31 0.29
CA VAL A 216 -39.37 9.63 0.94
C VAL A 216 -39.60 10.76 -0.06
N LEU A 217 -39.06 10.65 -1.29
CA LEU A 217 -39.28 11.65 -2.33
C LEU A 217 -40.75 11.69 -2.77
N GLY A 218 -41.44 10.55 -2.86
CA GLY A 218 -42.87 10.48 -3.13
C GLY A 218 -43.72 11.13 -2.03
N GLN A 219 -43.40 10.86 -0.77
CA GLN A 219 -44.09 11.50 0.37
C GLN A 219 -43.89 13.02 0.39
N LEU A 220 -42.70 13.49 0.01
CA LEU A 220 -42.41 14.92 -0.11
C LEU A 220 -43.23 15.56 -1.25
N GLU A 221 -43.37 14.86 -2.39
CA GLU A 221 -44.20 15.33 -3.50
C GLU A 221 -45.68 15.42 -3.12
N ASP A 222 -46.22 14.43 -2.42
CA ASP A 222 -47.61 14.45 -1.92
C ASP A 222 -47.88 15.61 -0.96
N LEU A 223 -46.92 15.90 -0.06
CA LEU A 223 -47.01 17.04 0.85
C LEU A 223 -46.93 18.37 0.08
N MET A 224 -46.03 18.48 -0.89
CA MET A 224 -45.91 19.70 -1.69
C MET A 224 -47.08 19.93 -2.65
N GLN A 225 -47.75 18.87 -3.13
CA GLN A 225 -48.99 18.98 -3.90
C GLN A 225 -50.15 19.49 -3.03
N LYS A 226 -50.24 19.04 -1.77
CA LYS A 226 -51.22 19.57 -0.80
C LYS A 226 -50.97 21.05 -0.50
N GLU A 227 -49.72 21.49 -0.55
CA GLU A 227 -49.31 22.88 -0.29
C GLU A 227 -49.32 23.77 -1.56
N HIS A 228 -49.76 23.26 -2.73
CA HIS A 228 -49.83 24.00 -4.01
C HIS A 228 -48.53 24.70 -4.42
N ILE A 229 -47.37 24.07 -4.20
CA ILE A 229 -46.06 24.64 -4.57
C ILE A 229 -45.69 24.18 -6.00
N PRO A 230 -45.59 25.07 -7.01
CA PRO A 230 -45.27 24.67 -8.37
C PRO A 230 -43.75 24.52 -8.54
N LEU A 231 -43.27 23.30 -8.75
CA LEU A 231 -41.90 23.07 -9.24
C LEU A 231 -41.93 22.34 -10.58
N GLY A 232 -41.18 22.90 -11.53
CA GLY A 232 -41.01 22.35 -12.87
C GLY A 232 -40.53 20.90 -12.82
N GLN A 233 -41.13 20.07 -13.67
CA GLN A 233 -40.92 18.63 -13.77
C GLN A 233 -39.43 18.27 -13.64
N SER A 234 -39.04 17.74 -12.49
CA SER A 234 -37.65 17.35 -12.25
C SER A 234 -37.31 16.11 -13.09
N ALA A 235 -36.20 16.17 -13.82
CA ALA A 235 -35.77 15.14 -14.78
C ALA A 235 -35.35 13.81 -14.13
N LEU A 236 -35.36 13.71 -12.79
CA LEU A 236 -34.95 12.52 -12.05
C LEU A 236 -36.01 11.41 -12.02
N LEU A 237 -37.28 11.71 -12.38
CA LEU A 237 -38.38 10.74 -12.39
C LEU A 237 -38.71 10.20 -13.80
N ASN A 238 -38.17 10.79 -14.88
CA ASN A 238 -38.50 10.37 -16.25
C ASN A 238 -37.69 9.17 -16.79
N GLY A 239 -36.93 8.47 -15.93
CA GLY A 239 -36.22 7.24 -16.31
C GLY A 239 -37.12 6.03 -16.65
N LYS A 240 -38.45 6.19 -16.69
CA LYS A 240 -39.40 5.07 -16.83
C LYS A 240 -40.51 5.24 -17.86
N LYS A 241 -40.36 6.12 -18.86
CA LYS A 241 -41.27 6.15 -20.02
C LYS A 241 -40.49 6.04 -21.34
N GLY A 242 -40.58 4.86 -21.95
CA GLY A 242 -40.02 4.56 -23.27
C GLY A 242 -39.75 3.07 -23.42
N ARG A 243 -40.81 2.29 -23.66
CA ARG A 243 -40.70 1.05 -24.45
C ARG A 243 -40.57 1.44 -25.91
#